data_AF-A0A0N9IB21-F1
#
_entry.id   AF-A0A0N9IB21-F1
#
_cell.length_a   1.000
_cell.length_b   1.000
_cell.length_c   1.000
_cell.angle_alpha   90.00
_cell.angle_beta   90.00
_cell.angle_gamma   90.00
#
_symmetry.space_group_name_H-M   'P 1'
#
loop_
_entity.id
_entity.type
_entity.pdbx_description
1 polymer ?
#
loop_
_entity_poly.entity_id
_entity_poly.type
_entity_poly.pdbx_seq_one_letter_code
_entity_poly.pdbx_strand_id
1 'polypeptide(L)'
;MRTGLKRLAVTTVVTAGMMTAIAAPAFAISEVGCGGRNDFLKVQYATGGGWGSARCFANAGAQGVNIGGAYQVDSGNNKVTVNYEDGGRYYSDTLDRWQGVGYGRQVRVYEVRIW
;
A
#
# COMPACT_ATOMS: atom_id res chain seq x y z
N MET A 1 -23.58 -73.50 0.92
CA MET A 1 -23.37 -72.55 2.03
C MET A 1 -22.70 -71.29 1.47
N ARG A 2 -23.29 -70.12 1.70
CA ARG A 2 -22.81 -68.82 1.21
C ARG A 2 -21.84 -68.21 2.23
N THR A 3 -20.65 -67.79 1.81
CA THR A 3 -19.75 -66.97 2.63
C THR A 3 -19.52 -65.65 1.92
N GLY A 4 -20.21 -64.61 2.39
CA GLY A 4 -19.98 -63.23 2.00
C GLY A 4 -18.94 -62.59 2.92
N LEU A 5 -17.94 -61.93 2.36
CA LEU A 5 -17.08 -61.01 3.10
C LEU A 5 -17.49 -59.57 2.80
N LYS A 6 -17.72 -58.85 3.89
CA LYS A 6 -18.31 -57.51 3.94
C LYS A 6 -17.30 -56.46 3.51
N ARG A 7 -17.74 -55.53 2.66
CA ARG A 7 -17.02 -54.30 2.31
C ARG A 7 -16.91 -53.41 3.56
N LEU A 8 -15.70 -53.03 3.94
CA LEU A 8 -15.45 -51.95 4.90
C LEU A 8 -14.90 -50.76 4.10
N ALA A 9 -15.77 -49.82 3.76
CA ALA A 9 -15.39 -48.54 3.21
C ALA A 9 -15.00 -47.61 4.37
N VAL A 10 -13.73 -47.19 4.38
CA VAL A 10 -13.23 -46.16 5.32
C VAL A 10 -13.45 -44.80 4.66
N THR A 11 -14.41 -44.04 5.15
CA THR A 11 -14.63 -42.64 4.76
C THR A 11 -13.79 -41.72 5.63
N THR A 12 -12.76 -41.11 5.07
CA THR A 12 -12.01 -40.02 5.70
C THR A 12 -12.72 -38.70 5.44
N VAL A 13 -13.17 -38.04 6.50
CA VAL A 13 -13.76 -36.69 6.43
C VAL A 13 -12.60 -35.68 6.49
N VAL A 14 -12.34 -34.99 5.37
CA VAL A 14 -11.40 -33.86 5.34
C VAL A 14 -12.19 -32.59 5.63
N THR A 15 -12.06 -32.03 6.84
CA THR A 15 -12.60 -30.70 7.16
C THR A 15 -11.68 -29.63 6.60
N ALA A 16 -12.08 -29.03 5.48
CA ALA A 16 -11.42 -27.83 4.95
C ALA A 16 -11.87 -26.62 5.78
N GLY A 17 -10.97 -26.11 6.63
CA GLY A 17 -11.18 -24.85 7.34
C GLY A 17 -11.11 -23.69 6.35
N MET A 18 -12.24 -23.05 6.08
CA MET A 18 -12.27 -21.80 5.32
C MET A 18 -11.77 -20.67 6.22
N MET A 19 -10.56 -20.18 5.97
CA MET A 19 -10.12 -18.91 6.55
C MET A 19 -10.91 -17.78 5.88
N THR A 20 -11.82 -17.16 6.62
CA THR A 20 -12.48 -15.93 6.17
C THR A 20 -11.49 -14.78 6.32
N ALA A 21 -10.96 -14.30 5.20
CA ALA A 21 -10.23 -13.04 5.17
C ALA A 21 -11.21 -11.92 5.54
N ILE A 22 -11.03 -11.33 6.73
CA ILE A 22 -11.75 -10.11 7.11
C ILE A 22 -11.26 -8.97 6.22
N ALA A 23 -12.09 -8.55 5.26
CA ALA A 23 -11.86 -7.31 4.54
C ALA A 23 -11.96 -6.16 5.55
N ALA A 24 -10.82 -5.58 5.93
CA ALA A 24 -10.79 -4.35 6.72
C ALA A 24 -11.50 -3.24 5.92
N PRO A 25 -12.22 -2.32 6.58
CA PRO A 25 -12.81 -1.19 5.88
C PRO A 25 -11.70 -0.42 5.15
N ALA A 26 -11.81 -0.31 3.83
CA ALA A 26 -10.97 0.57 3.04
C ALA A 26 -11.39 2.01 3.37
N PHE A 27 -10.81 2.60 4.41
CA PHE A 27 -10.92 4.04 4.62
C PHE A 27 -10.36 4.72 3.37
N ALA A 28 -11.14 5.62 2.78
CA ALA A 28 -10.77 6.30 1.56
C ALA A 28 -9.85 7.48 1.93
N ILE A 29 -8.55 7.26 1.78
CA ILE A 29 -7.57 8.35 1.72
C ILE A 29 -7.98 9.31 0.59
N SER A 30 -7.78 10.61 0.81
CA SER A 30 -8.22 11.68 -0.10
C SER A 30 -7.02 12.45 -0.61
N GLU A 31 -6.91 12.61 -1.92
CA GLU A 31 -5.99 13.59 -2.50
C GLU A 31 -6.55 15.01 -2.33
N VAL A 32 -5.72 15.91 -1.83
CA VAL A 32 -6.08 17.28 -1.46
C VAL A 32 -5.06 18.27 -2.00
N GLY A 33 -5.46 19.53 -2.17
CA GLY A 33 -4.53 20.61 -2.48
C GLY A 33 -3.53 20.82 -1.34
N CYS A 34 -2.23 20.88 -1.66
CA CYS A 34 -1.19 21.05 -0.63
C CYS A 34 -1.30 22.37 0.13
N GLY A 35 -1.71 23.46 -0.51
CA GLY A 35 -2.08 24.73 0.14
C GLY A 35 -1.07 25.33 1.14
N GLY A 36 0.23 25.06 0.98
CA GLY A 36 1.27 25.47 1.94
C GLY A 36 1.28 24.68 3.25
N ARG A 37 0.41 23.69 3.42
CA ARG A 37 0.35 22.84 4.60
C ARG A 37 1.51 21.84 4.62
N ASN A 38 1.95 21.53 5.83
CA ASN A 38 3.03 20.58 6.12
C ASN A 38 2.55 19.36 6.92
N ASP A 39 1.27 19.30 7.28
CA ASP A 39 0.69 18.23 8.10
C ASP A 39 0.07 17.09 7.28
N PHE A 40 -0.03 17.24 5.96
CA PHE A 40 -0.45 16.18 5.03
C PHE A 40 0.71 15.29 4.61
N LEU A 41 0.41 14.06 4.20
CA LEU A 41 1.34 13.26 3.41
C LEU A 41 1.60 14.00 2.09
N LYS A 42 2.86 14.28 1.78
CA LYS A 42 3.27 15.01 0.58
C LYS A 42 4.26 14.18 -0.21
N VAL A 43 3.94 13.92 -1.48
CA VAL A 43 4.85 13.27 -2.44
C VAL A 43 5.30 14.32 -3.44
N GLN A 44 6.59 14.65 -3.40
CA GLN A 44 7.20 15.60 -4.33
C GLN A 44 7.76 14.86 -5.54
N TYR A 45 7.52 15.40 -6.73
CA TYR A 45 7.90 14.75 -7.99
C TYR A 45 8.29 15.78 -9.05
N ALA A 46 9.18 15.38 -9.95
CA ALA A 46 9.55 16.17 -11.10
C ALA A 46 8.60 15.91 -12.26
N THR A 47 8.14 16.98 -12.93
CA THR A 47 7.40 16.88 -14.19
C THR A 47 8.35 16.92 -15.39
N GLY A 48 7.83 16.60 -16.58
CA GLY A 48 8.55 16.86 -17.83
C GLY A 48 9.03 18.32 -17.89
N GLY A 49 10.33 18.51 -18.16
CA GLY A 49 10.98 19.82 -18.15
C GLY A 49 11.72 20.18 -16.85
N GLY A 50 11.76 19.31 -15.85
CA GLY A 50 12.59 19.49 -14.63
C GLY A 50 11.95 20.34 -13.53
N TRP A 51 10.70 20.76 -13.70
CA TRP A 51 9.96 21.50 -12.69
C TRP A 51 9.47 20.57 -11.57
N GLY A 52 9.58 21.01 -10.32
CA GLY A 52 9.05 20.29 -9.16
C GLY A 52 7.55 20.54 -8.98
N SER A 53 6.82 19.50 -8.61
CA SER A 53 5.41 19.53 -8.22
C SER A 53 5.19 18.61 -7.00
N ALA A 54 4.00 18.68 -6.39
CA ALA A 54 3.66 17.84 -5.25
C ALA A 54 2.19 17.40 -5.29
N ARG A 55 1.94 16.17 -4.83
CA ARG A 55 0.59 15.66 -4.51
C ARG A 55 0.48 15.48 -3.01
N CYS A 56 -0.62 15.94 -2.42
CA CYS A 56 -0.87 15.83 -1.00
C CYS A 56 -2.08 14.93 -0.70
N PHE A 57 -1.98 14.16 0.37
CA PHE A 57 -3.01 13.21 0.78
C PHE A 57 -3.37 13.40 2.25
N ALA A 58 -4.65 13.21 2.56
CA ALA A 58 -5.23 13.33 3.89
C ALA A 58 -6.20 12.18 4.16
N ASN A 59 -6.56 12.02 5.44
CA ASN A 59 -7.41 10.95 5.98
C ASN A 59 -6.74 9.56 5.94
N ALA A 60 -7.04 8.74 6.95
CA ALA A 60 -6.57 7.37 7.01
C ALA A 60 -7.11 6.56 5.82
N GLY A 61 -6.32 5.62 5.32
CA GLY A 61 -6.67 4.86 4.13
C GLY A 61 -5.48 4.51 3.25
N ALA A 62 -5.75 3.81 2.15
CA ALA A 62 -4.75 3.50 1.14
C ALA A 62 -5.26 3.81 -0.27
N GLN A 63 -4.39 4.35 -1.13
CA GLN A 63 -4.70 4.66 -2.53
C GLN A 63 -3.63 4.08 -3.43
N GLY A 64 -4.06 3.37 -4.47
CA GLY A 64 -3.22 3.18 -5.65
C GLY A 64 -3.00 4.51 -6.34
N VAL A 65 -1.74 4.83 -6.64
CA VAL A 65 -1.33 6.05 -7.33
C VAL A 65 -0.38 5.69 -8.47
N ASN A 66 -0.04 6.67 -9.30
CA ASN A 66 1.01 6.52 -10.29
C ASN A 66 1.79 7.84 -10.39
N ILE A 67 2.69 8.06 -9.45
CA ILE A 67 3.48 9.28 -9.35
C ILE A 67 4.89 8.96 -9.82
N GLY A 68 5.11 9.11 -11.13
CA GLY A 68 6.44 9.06 -11.73
C GLY A 68 7.23 10.33 -11.43
N GLY A 69 8.56 10.20 -11.36
CA GLY A 69 9.43 11.34 -11.06
C GLY A 69 9.52 11.68 -9.58
N ALA A 70 8.95 10.87 -8.69
CA ALA A 70 8.94 11.11 -7.25
C ALA A 70 10.37 11.07 -6.70
N TYR A 71 10.75 12.06 -5.91
CA TYR A 71 12.12 12.16 -5.38
C TYR A 71 12.17 12.38 -3.86
N GLN A 72 11.07 12.84 -3.26
CA GLN A 72 10.96 13.09 -1.83
C GLN A 72 9.54 12.81 -1.36
N VAL A 73 9.41 12.22 -0.17
CA VAL A 73 8.14 12.05 0.54
C VAL A 73 8.27 12.63 1.93
N ASP A 74 7.26 13.38 2.37
CA ASP A 74 7.15 13.89 3.74
C ASP A 74 5.84 13.39 4.36
N SER A 75 5.89 12.80 5.55
CA SER A 75 4.72 12.19 6.20
C SER A 75 3.76 13.21 6.82
N GLY A 76 4.23 14.42 7.07
CA GLY A 76 3.48 15.43 7.81
C GLY A 76 3.06 14.92 9.20
N ASN A 77 1.85 15.23 9.65
CA ASN A 77 1.37 14.76 10.96
C ASN A 77 0.78 13.33 10.92
N ASN A 78 1.23 12.50 9.98
CA ASN A 78 0.67 11.17 9.75
C ASN A 78 1.73 10.09 9.93
N LYS A 79 1.29 8.90 10.36
CA LYS A 79 2.09 7.68 10.13
C LYS A 79 1.71 7.17 8.76
N VAL A 80 2.70 6.90 7.91
CA VAL A 80 2.46 6.57 6.50
C VAL A 80 3.28 5.38 6.06
N THR A 81 2.76 4.66 5.07
CA THR A 81 3.52 3.68 4.30
C THR A 81 3.44 4.05 2.83
N VAL A 82 4.58 4.08 2.14
CA VAL A 82 4.67 4.41 0.71
C VAL A 82 5.34 3.27 -0.01
N ASN A 83 4.67 2.75 -1.04
CA ASN A 83 5.20 1.70 -1.88
C ASN A 83 5.63 2.29 -3.22
N TYR A 84 6.84 1.97 -3.65
CA TYR A 84 7.46 2.57 -4.83
C TYR A 84 8.26 1.55 -5.65
N GLU A 85 8.37 1.83 -6.94
CA GLU A 85 9.19 1.09 -7.89
C GLU A 85 10.43 1.92 -8.27
N ASP A 86 11.60 1.28 -8.22
CA ASP A 86 12.87 1.82 -8.69
C ASP A 86 13.54 0.81 -9.64
N GLY A 87 13.58 1.15 -10.93
CA GLY A 87 14.22 0.32 -11.97
C GLY A 87 13.65 -1.10 -12.06
N GLY A 88 12.34 -1.28 -11.94
CA GLY A 88 11.66 -2.59 -11.97
C GLY A 88 11.69 -3.37 -10.65
N ARG A 89 12.26 -2.81 -9.58
CA ARG A 89 12.24 -3.39 -8.22
C ARG A 89 11.25 -2.64 -7.33
N TYR A 90 10.61 -3.36 -6.43
CA TYR A 90 9.52 -2.84 -5.60
C TYR A 90 9.95 -2.76 -4.14
N TYR A 91 9.64 -1.63 -3.50
CA TYR A 91 10.09 -1.29 -2.15
C TYR A 91 8.94 -0.68 -1.34
N SER A 92 9.10 -0.64 -0.02
CA SER A 92 8.14 -0.05 0.91
C SER A 92 8.88 0.69 2.03
N ASP A 93 8.56 1.97 2.21
CA ASP A 93 9.04 2.77 3.34
C ASP A 93 7.87 3.07 4.27
N THR A 94 8.09 2.91 5.58
CA THR A 94 7.14 3.36 6.60
C THR A 94 7.77 4.48 7.40
N LEU A 95 7.08 5.60 7.47
CA LEU A 95 7.52 6.82 8.15
C LEU A 95 6.56 7.11 9.29
N ASP A 96 7.11 7.44 10.45
CA ASP A 96 6.35 8.02 11.55
C ASP A 96 6.05 9.51 11.25
N ARG A 97 5.32 10.16 12.17
CA ARG A 97 4.96 11.57 12.04
C ARG A 97 6.20 12.45 11.96
N TRP A 98 6.12 13.47 11.12
CA TRP A 98 7.12 14.52 10.91
C TRP A 98 8.46 13.99 10.41
N GLN A 99 8.41 12.95 9.59
CA GLN A 99 9.57 12.36 8.92
C GLN A 99 9.48 12.59 7.41
N GLY A 100 10.63 12.45 6.75
CA GLY A 100 10.69 12.45 5.30
C GLY A 100 11.78 11.50 4.81
N VAL A 101 11.61 11.02 3.58
CA VAL A 101 12.60 10.20 2.87
C VAL A 101 12.84 10.79 1.50
N GLY A 102 14.13 10.92 1.18
CA GLY A 102 14.60 11.27 -0.15
C GLY A 102 15.19 10.04 -0.82
N TYR A 103 14.83 9.80 -2.08
CA TYR A 103 15.25 8.59 -2.78
C TYR A 103 16.63 8.72 -3.44
N GLY A 104 17.21 9.92 -3.47
CA GLY A 104 18.48 10.22 -4.15
C GLY A 104 18.41 10.13 -5.68
N ARG A 105 17.26 9.73 -6.23
CA ARG A 105 16.94 9.62 -7.65
C ARG A 105 15.42 9.75 -7.81
N GLN A 106 14.93 9.73 -9.05
CA GLN A 106 13.50 9.68 -9.33
C GLN A 106 13.00 8.23 -9.35
N VAL A 107 11.91 7.97 -8.63
CA VAL A 107 11.23 6.68 -8.56
C VAL A 107 9.76 6.83 -8.97
N ARG A 108 9.04 5.70 -9.02
CA ARG A 108 7.59 5.69 -9.28
C ARG A 108 6.85 5.22 -8.03
N VAL A 109 6.20 6.15 -7.33
CA VAL A 109 5.31 5.78 -6.21
C VAL A 109 4.02 5.20 -6.79
N TYR A 110 3.62 4.02 -6.33
CA TYR A 110 2.45 3.31 -6.84
C TYR A 110 1.35 3.06 -5.78
N GLU A 111 1.66 3.21 -4.50
CA GLU A 111 0.65 3.21 -3.43
C GLU A 111 1.10 4.12 -2.30
N VAL A 112 0.13 4.82 -1.71
CA VAL A 112 0.30 5.57 -0.47
C VAL A 112 -0.74 5.11 0.55
N ARG A 113 -0.34 5.05 1.81
CA ARG A 113 -1.20 4.71 2.95
C ARG A 113 -0.98 5.66 4.11
N ILE A 114 -2.06 6.10 4.73
CA ILE A 114 -2.09 6.83 6.01
C ILE A 114 -2.78 5.93 7.05
N TRP A 115 -2.16 5.79 8.22
CA TRP A 115 -2.65 4.97 9.35
C TRP A 115 -3.41 5.80 10.39
#